data_AF-A0AAW9TGA5-F1
#
_entry.id   AF-A0AAW9TGA5-F1
#
_cell.length_a   1.000
_cell.length_b   1.000
_cell.length_c   1.000
_cell.angle_alpha   90.00
_cell.angle_beta   90.00
_cell.angle_gamma   90.00
#
_symmetry.space_group_name_H-M   'P 1'
#
loop_
_entity.id
_entity.type
_entity.pdbx_description
1 polymer ?
#
loop_
_entity_poly.entity_id
_entity_poly.type
_entity_poly.pdbx_seq_one_letter_code
_entity_poly.pdbx_strand_id
1 'polypeptide(L)'
;MRIGAAGTDLPAVKETFREQFEQKYTYPALEIAYLAIDKKFQSLHLGSALIEEIASMARNQRYAGCVFLTVRAWHTSNYSAVGFYEKNQFAKLTPVPQMDVWPMYKTIWPKE
;
A
#
# COMPACT_ATOMS: atom_id res chain seq x y z
N MET A 1 3.69 9.68 -19.61
CA MET A 1 3.30 8.73 -18.56
C MET A 1 4.26 7.54 -18.65
N ARG A 2 5.23 7.41 -17.73
CA ARG A 2 6.20 6.30 -17.77
C ARG A 2 5.56 5.08 -17.10
N ILE A 3 5.39 4.01 -17.88
CA ILE A 3 4.99 2.68 -17.43
C ILE A 3 6.12 2.16 -16.54
N GLY A 4 5.88 1.98 -15.24
CA GLY A 4 6.84 1.34 -14.31
C GLY A 4 7.25 2.13 -13.06
N ALA A 5 6.86 3.40 -12.91
CA ALA A 5 6.95 4.05 -11.61
C ALA A 5 5.71 3.67 -10.80
N ALA A 6 5.90 2.96 -9.69
CA ALA A 6 4.86 2.77 -8.68
C ALA A 6 4.21 4.12 -8.40
N GLY A 7 2.88 4.21 -8.52
CA GLY A 7 2.10 5.41 -8.21
C GLY A 7 2.08 5.79 -6.72
N THR A 8 3.14 5.44 -5.99
CA THR A 8 3.40 5.90 -4.64
C THR A 8 4.03 7.28 -4.73
N ASP A 9 3.54 8.23 -3.93
CA ASP A 9 4.07 9.59 -3.90
C ASP A 9 5.59 9.60 -3.72
N LEU A 10 6.24 10.57 -4.35
CA LEU A 10 7.68 10.81 -4.17
C LEU A 10 7.98 10.96 -2.66
N PRO A 11 9.04 10.34 -2.15
CA PRO A 11 9.41 10.46 -0.75
C PRO A 11 9.60 11.92 -0.34
N ALA A 12 8.87 12.35 0.69
CA ALA A 12 9.14 13.59 1.41
C ALA A 12 10.25 13.35 2.45
N VAL A 13 11.43 12.92 1.98
CA VAL A 13 12.59 12.61 2.83
C VAL A 13 13.84 13.23 2.23
N LYS A 14 14.87 13.43 3.06
CA LYS A 14 16.19 13.90 2.60
C LYS A 14 16.81 12.91 1.59
N GLU A 15 17.55 13.44 0.62
CA GLU A 15 18.20 12.63 -0.43
C GLU A 15 19.09 11.52 0.15
N THR A 16 19.80 11.79 1.25
CA THR A 16 20.63 10.78 1.94
C THR A 16 19.83 9.61 2.51
N PHE A 17 18.61 9.86 3.00
CA PHE A 17 17.71 8.78 3.43
C PHE A 17 17.24 7.97 2.23
N ARG A 18 16.98 8.62 1.10
CA ARG A 18 16.56 7.97 -0.13
C ARG A 18 17.66 7.05 -0.68
N GLU A 19 18.91 7.49 -0.73
CA GLU A 19 20.04 6.66 -1.14
C GLU A 19 20.19 5.41 -0.26
N GLN A 20 20.11 5.58 1.07
CA GLN A 20 20.15 4.45 2.01
C GLN A 20 18.93 3.54 1.90
N PHE A 21 17.76 4.10 1.58
CA PHE A 21 16.56 3.35 1.30
C PHE A 21 16.84 2.49 0.06
N GLU A 22 17.09 3.08 -1.10
CA GLU A 22 17.27 2.38 -2.38
C GLU A 22 18.37 1.30 -2.37
N GLN A 23 19.37 1.38 -1.47
CA GLN A 23 20.40 0.35 -1.29
C GLN A 23 19.96 -0.90 -0.51
N LYS A 24 18.80 -0.89 0.17
CA LYS A 24 18.30 -2.03 0.95
C LYS A 24 17.56 -3.04 0.08
N TYR A 25 17.86 -4.31 0.31
CA TYR A 25 17.19 -5.44 -0.35
C TYR A 25 15.91 -5.89 0.35
N THR A 26 15.69 -5.49 1.60
CA THR A 26 14.54 -5.91 2.41
C THR A 26 14.08 -4.77 3.29
N TYR A 27 12.76 -4.62 3.40
CA TYR A 27 12.14 -3.58 4.20
C TYR A 27 11.04 -4.17 5.07
N PRO A 28 10.90 -3.69 6.32
CA PRO A 28 9.75 -4.02 7.15
C PRO A 28 8.48 -3.42 6.53
N ALA A 29 7.44 -4.25 6.45
CA ALA A 29 6.12 -3.88 5.95
C ALA A 29 5.04 -4.32 6.93
N LEU A 30 3.93 -3.59 6.95
CA LEU A 30 2.70 -4.00 7.63
C LEU A 30 1.70 -4.51 6.60
N GLU A 31 1.33 -5.77 6.71
CA GLU A 31 0.34 -6.39 5.80
C GLU A 31 -1.09 -6.17 6.31
N ILE A 32 -1.97 -5.68 5.45
CA ILE A 32 -3.41 -5.70 5.69
C ILE A 32 -3.94 -7.04 5.18
N ALA A 33 -4.11 -7.99 6.11
CA ALA A 33 -4.55 -9.35 5.78
C ALA A 33 -6.00 -9.37 5.25
N TYR A 34 -6.90 -8.64 5.91
CA TYR A 34 -8.32 -8.57 5.54
C TYR A 34 -8.87 -7.16 5.77
N LEU A 35 -9.57 -6.64 4.77
CA LEU A 35 -10.32 -5.39 4.86
C LEU A 35 -11.65 -5.58 4.12
N ALA A 36 -12.74 -5.31 4.81
CA ALA A 36 -14.09 -5.40 4.26
C ALA A 36 -14.96 -4.28 4.83
N ILE A 37 -15.93 -3.84 4.03
CA ILE A 37 -16.96 -2.88 4.42
C ILE A 37 -18.31 -3.55 4.21
N ASP A 38 -19.17 -3.48 5.23
CA ASP A 38 -20.55 -3.95 5.10
C ASP A 38 -21.22 -3.27 3.90
N LYS A 39 -21.98 -4.05 3.13
CA LYS A 39 -22.58 -3.62 1.86
C LYS A 39 -23.37 -2.32 1.98
N LYS A 40 -24.04 -2.09 3.13
CA LYS A 40 -24.84 -0.88 3.38
C LYS A 40 -24.01 0.39 3.47
N PHE A 41 -22.72 0.26 3.79
CA PHE A 41 -21.80 1.40 3.96
C PHE A 41 -20.70 1.45 2.87
N GLN A 42 -20.79 0.60 1.85
CA GLN A 42 -19.91 0.69 0.68
C GLN A 42 -20.17 1.99 -0.09
N SER A 43 -19.18 2.44 -0.86
CA SER A 43 -19.20 3.70 -1.61
C SER A 43 -19.30 4.99 -0.78
N LEU A 44 -19.25 4.90 0.56
CA LEU A 44 -19.16 6.06 1.47
C LEU A 44 -17.73 6.44 1.84
N HIS A 45 -16.74 6.04 1.03
CA HIS A 45 -15.30 6.25 1.27
C HIS A 45 -14.71 5.67 2.57
N LEU A 46 -15.48 4.88 3.34
CA LEU A 46 -15.02 4.28 4.60
C LEU A 46 -13.79 3.38 4.44
N GLY A 47 -13.73 2.59 3.36
CA GLY A 47 -12.57 1.73 3.08
C GLY A 47 -11.29 2.54 2.90
N SER A 48 -11.37 3.69 2.23
CA SER A 48 -10.25 4.60 2.06
C SER A 48 -9.86 5.28 3.37
N ALA A 49 -10.84 5.70 4.18
CA ALA A 49 -10.58 6.27 5.50
C ALA A 49 -9.86 5.27 6.43
N LEU A 50 -10.26 4.00 6.39
CA LEU A 50 -9.58 2.94 7.16
C LEU A 50 -8.14 2.71 6.70
N ILE A 51 -7.87 2.72 5.38
CA ILE A 51 -6.49 2.61 4.86
C ILE A 51 -5.62 3.76 5.38
N GLU A 52 -6.13 4.99 5.36
CA GLU A 52 -5.35 6.13 5.85
C GLU A 52 -5.11 6.06 7.36
N GLU A 53 -6.10 5.59 8.13
CA GLU A 53 -5.92 5.42 9.57
C GLU A 53 -4.88 4.33 9.88
N ILE A 54 -4.92 3.19 9.18
CA ILE A 54 -3.89 2.15 9.29
C ILE A 54 -2.52 2.72 8.92
N ALA A 55 -2.42 3.50 7.84
CA ALA A 55 -1.19 4.15 7.44
C ALA A 55 -0.68 5.14 8.50
N SER A 56 -1.58 5.91 9.11
CA SER A 56 -1.28 6.83 10.21
C SER A 56 -0.73 6.07 11.42
N MET A 57 -1.40 5.00 11.86
CA MET A 57 -0.93 4.15 12.95
C MET A 57 0.44 3.53 12.66
N ALA A 58 0.64 3.04 11.44
CA ALA A 58 1.90 2.42 11.01
C ALA A 58 3.07 3.41 10.91
N ARG A 59 2.81 4.70 10.59
CA ARG A 59 3.83 5.75 10.63
C ARG A 59 4.21 6.15 12.06
N ASN A 60 3.23 6.12 12.98
CA ASN A 60 3.41 6.60 14.35
C ASN A 60 3.81 5.51 15.35
N GLN A 61 3.93 4.25 14.92
CA GLN A 61 4.34 3.19 15.84
C GLN A 61 5.80 3.32 16.26
N ARG A 62 6.06 2.97 17.52
CA ARG A 62 7.39 3.13 18.14
C ARG A 62 8.33 1.95 17.92
N TYR A 63 7.78 0.76 17.63
CA TYR A 63 8.53 -0.50 17.73
C TYR A 63 8.89 -1.13 16.38
N ALA A 64 8.01 -1.09 15.38
CA ALA A 64 8.37 -1.52 14.03
C ALA A 64 8.51 -0.30 13.11
N GLY A 65 9.69 -0.12 12.52
CA GLY A 65 9.94 0.95 11.55
C GLY A 65 9.41 0.61 10.16
N CYS A 66 8.13 0.23 10.04
CA CYS A 66 7.54 -0.16 8.77
C CYS A 66 7.52 1.01 7.78
N VAL A 67 7.98 0.77 6.56
CA VAL A 67 8.02 1.78 5.49
C VAL A 67 7.02 1.46 4.36
N PHE A 68 6.38 0.30 4.42
CA PHE A 68 5.35 -0.11 3.48
C PHE A 68 4.10 -0.65 4.18
N LEU A 69 2.95 -0.39 3.57
CA LEU A 69 1.77 -1.24 3.70
C LEU A 69 1.73 -2.21 2.52
N THR A 70 1.39 -3.47 2.78
CA THR A 70 1.23 -4.50 1.73
C THR A 70 -0.16 -5.12 1.79
N VAL A 71 -0.66 -5.55 0.64
CA VAL A 71 -1.93 -6.26 0.50
C VAL A 71 -1.82 -7.37 -0.54
N ARG A 72 -2.61 -8.42 -0.33
CA ARG A 72 -2.94 -9.42 -1.36
C ARG A 72 -4.34 -9.11 -1.87
N ALA A 73 -4.44 -8.23 -2.87
CA ALA A 73 -5.71 -7.73 -3.36
C ALA A 73 -6.45 -8.81 -4.16
N TRP A 74 -7.67 -9.17 -3.77
CA TRP A 74 -8.50 -10.10 -4.52
C TRP A 74 -8.63 -9.68 -5.99
N HIS A 75 -8.39 -10.63 -6.89
CA HIS A 75 -8.44 -10.46 -8.33
C HIS A 75 -8.89 -11.76 -8.99
N THR A 76 -10.21 -11.88 -9.19
CA THR A 76 -10.85 -13.01 -9.90
C THR A 76 -11.65 -12.50 -11.09
N SER A 77 -12.21 -13.42 -11.89
CA SER A 77 -13.09 -13.09 -13.01
C SER A 77 -14.35 -12.30 -12.59
N ASN A 78 -14.85 -12.50 -11.38
CA ASN A 78 -16.12 -11.94 -10.92
C ASN A 78 -15.97 -10.74 -9.98
N TYR A 79 -14.77 -10.53 -9.41
CA TYR A 79 -14.52 -9.47 -8.44
C TYR A 79 -13.05 -9.08 -8.43
N SER A 80 -12.77 -7.78 -8.35
CA SER A 80 -11.42 -7.25 -8.26
C SER A 80 -11.37 -6.07 -7.30
N ALA A 81 -10.56 -6.21 -6.24
CA ALA A 81 -10.23 -5.14 -5.30
C ALA A 81 -9.04 -4.28 -5.78
N VAL A 82 -8.36 -4.68 -6.85
CA VAL A 82 -7.16 -4.01 -7.38
C VAL A 82 -7.42 -2.52 -7.62
N GLY A 83 -8.51 -2.18 -8.31
CA GLY A 83 -8.84 -0.78 -8.60
C GLY A 83 -9.16 0.06 -7.36
N PHE A 84 -9.66 -0.57 -6.30
CA PHE A 84 -9.83 0.11 -5.00
C PHE A 84 -8.47 0.44 -4.39
N TYR A 85 -7.53 -0.52 -4.36
CA TYR A 85 -6.20 -0.28 -3.81
C TYR A 85 -5.37 0.70 -4.67
N GLU A 86 -5.48 0.66 -6.00
CA GLU A 86 -4.86 1.64 -6.90
C GLU A 86 -5.33 3.07 -6.58
N LYS A 87 -6.65 3.27 -6.37
CA LYS A 87 -7.21 4.56 -5.94
C LYS A 87 -6.72 5.01 -4.57
N ASN A 88 -6.26 4.09 -3.73
CA ASN A 88 -5.64 4.37 -2.43
C ASN A 88 -4.10 4.41 -2.50
N GLN A 89 -3.54 4.62 -3.70
CA GLN A 89 -2.11 4.78 -3.98
C GLN A 89 -1.27 3.53 -3.69
N PHE A 90 -1.88 2.35 -3.78
CA PHE A 90 -1.10 1.11 -3.85
C PHE A 90 -0.64 0.87 -5.29
N ALA A 91 0.61 0.47 -5.44
CA ALA A 91 1.17 -0.01 -6.68
C ALA A 91 1.15 -1.53 -6.74
N LYS A 92 0.87 -2.07 -7.93
CA LYS A 92 1.02 -3.51 -8.21
C LYS A 92 2.48 -3.91 -8.09
N LEU A 93 2.74 -5.00 -7.37
CA LEU A 93 4.02 -5.68 -7.48
C LEU A 93 4.07 -6.36 -8.87
N THR A 94 4.87 -5.81 -9.78
CA THR A 94 4.95 -6.28 -11.17
C THR A 94 5.61 -7.66 -11.29
N PRO A 95 5.20 -8.52 -12.24
CA PRO A 95 3.96 -8.50 -13.04
C PRO A 95 2.98 -9.66 -12.73
N VAL A 96 3.25 -10.52 -11.75
CA VAL A 96 2.55 -11.81 -11.63
C VAL A 96 1.46 -11.75 -10.55
N PRO A 97 0.15 -11.76 -10.92
CA PRO A 97 -0.88 -12.13 -9.95
C PRO A 97 -0.59 -13.55 -9.45
N GLN A 98 -0.70 -13.75 -8.14
CA GLN A 98 -0.49 -15.03 -7.51
C GLN A 98 -1.87 -15.66 -7.24
N MET A 99 -2.27 -16.64 -8.05
CA MET A 99 -3.60 -17.25 -7.96
C MET A 99 -4.69 -16.16 -8.09
N ASP A 100 -5.63 -16.11 -7.14
CA ASP A 100 -6.77 -15.18 -7.11
C ASP A 100 -6.44 -13.82 -6.47
N VAL A 101 -5.15 -13.49 -6.29
CA VAL A 101 -4.74 -12.21 -5.69
C VAL A 101 -3.64 -11.51 -6.49
N TRP A 102 -3.66 -10.19 -6.46
CA TRP A 102 -2.58 -9.34 -6.92
C TRP A 102 -1.84 -8.75 -5.71
N PRO A 103 -0.55 -9.07 -5.50
CA PRO A 103 0.25 -8.42 -4.47
C PRO A 103 0.45 -6.95 -4.79
N MET A 104 0.14 -6.07 -3.83
CA MET A 104 0.30 -4.62 -3.99
C MET A 104 0.93 -4.01 -2.75
N TYR A 105 1.54 -2.84 -2.91
CA TYR A 105 2.21 -2.13 -1.82
C TYR A 105 1.97 -0.61 -1.92
N LYS A 106 1.98 0.06 -0.76
CA LYS A 106 1.93 1.51 -0.62
C LYS A 106 3.05 1.93 0.31
N THR A 107 3.84 2.93 -0.09
CA THR A 107 4.88 3.47 0.80
C THR A 107 4.26 4.36 1.86
N ILE A 108 4.72 4.21 3.11
CA ILE A 108 4.34 5.06 4.25
C ILE A 108 5.57 5.82 4.71
N TRP A 109 5.79 6.99 4.13
CA TRP A 109 6.89 7.86 4.52
C TRP A 109 6.69 8.36 5.97
N PRO A 110 7.76 8.40 6.78
CA PRO A 110 7.72 9.10 8.06
C PRO A 110 7.38 10.57 7.82
N LYS A 111 6.64 11.18 8.76
CA LYS A 111 6.43 12.64 8.75
C LYS A 111 7.70 13.29 9.32
N GLU A 112 8.20 14.32 8.65
CA GLU A 112 9.27 15.18 9.20
C GLU A 112 8.80 15.91 10.48
#